data_AF-A0A238VN92-F1
#
_entry.id   AF-A0A238VN92-F1
#
_cell.length_a   1.000
_cell.length_b   1.000
_cell.length_c   1.000
_cell.angle_alpha   90.00
_cell.angle_beta   90.00
_cell.angle_gamma   90.00
#
_symmetry.space_group_name_H-M   'P 1'
#
loop_
_entity.id
_entity.type
_entity.pdbx_description
1 polymer ?
#
loop_
_entity_poly.entity_id
_entity_poly.type
_entity_poly.pdbx_seq_one_letter_code
_entity_poly.pdbx_strand_id
1 'polypeptide(L)'
;MQAVLAALGILGTLGGVVLGGRLEHRRWLRDKRLQAYSAMNTAIGVWLKAYTHLERHDGGLAELTDAIGDLADKQQAVRLLGSATTRKRAHDTLAVAVAGYIQATAAAREERELTDEETDAVIEELGNEGQRLFEAQMADLHRRPDRP
;
A
#
# COMPACT_ATOMS: atom_id res chain seq x y z
N MET A 1 -18.96 -4.19 -55.09
CA MET A 1 -17.71 -4.86 -54.62
C MET A 1 -16.76 -3.89 -53.91
N GLN A 2 -16.51 -2.68 -54.43
CA GLN A 2 -15.64 -1.67 -53.78
C GLN A 2 -16.11 -1.20 -52.38
N ALA A 3 -17.42 -1.05 -52.16
CA ALA A 3 -17.96 -0.65 -50.85
C ALA A 3 -17.69 -1.66 -49.72
N VAL A 4 -17.62 -2.97 -50.05
CA VAL A 4 -17.35 -4.04 -49.08
C VAL A 4 -15.87 -4.00 -48.65
N LEU A 5 -14.96 -3.74 -49.58
CA LEU A 5 -13.53 -3.59 -49.27
C LEU A 5 -13.26 -2.34 -48.43
N ALA A 6 -13.95 -1.22 -48.72
CA ALA A 6 -13.86 0.00 -47.91
C ALA A 6 -14.38 -0.21 -46.47
N ALA A 7 -15.51 -0.92 -46.31
CA ALA A 7 -16.06 -1.25 -44.99
C ALA A 7 -15.13 -2.17 -44.17
N LEU A 8 -14.51 -3.18 -44.81
CA LEU A 8 -13.53 -4.06 -44.18
C LEU A 8 -12.25 -3.30 -43.78
N GLY A 9 -11.80 -2.34 -44.58
CA GLY A 9 -10.67 -1.47 -44.24
C GLY A 9 -10.93 -0.64 -42.98
N ILE A 10 -12.09 0.02 -42.90
CA ILE A 10 -12.50 0.81 -41.73
C ILE A 10 -12.63 -0.07 -40.48
N LEU A 11 -13.25 -1.24 -40.60
CA LEU A 11 -13.36 -2.21 -39.50
C LEU A 11 -11.98 -2.72 -39.05
N GLY A 12 -11.06 -2.97 -39.98
CA GLY A 12 -9.69 -3.36 -39.68
C GLY A 12 -8.92 -2.26 -38.93
N THR A 13 -9.03 -1.00 -39.34
CA THR A 13 -8.41 0.14 -38.66
C THR A 13 -9.00 0.35 -37.27
N LEU A 14 -10.32 0.32 -37.13
CA LEU A 14 -11.00 0.43 -35.82
C LEU A 14 -10.62 -0.72 -34.88
N GLY A 15 -10.56 -1.95 -35.39
CA GLY A 15 -10.10 -3.12 -34.64
C GLY A 15 -8.65 -2.98 -34.19
N GLY A 16 -7.77 -2.47 -35.06
CA GLY A 16 -6.37 -2.18 -34.75
C GLY A 16 -6.20 -1.12 -33.66
N VAL A 17 -6.96 -0.03 -33.70
CA VAL A 17 -6.94 1.03 -32.68
C VAL A 17 -7.41 0.52 -31.32
N VAL A 18 -8.49 -0.26 -31.28
CA VAL A 18 -9.02 -0.85 -30.04
C VAL A 18 -8.05 -1.87 -29.44
N LEU A 19 -7.46 -2.73 -30.26
CA LEU A 19 -6.47 -3.71 -29.82
C LEU A 19 -5.17 -3.04 -29.37
N GLY A 20 -4.72 -2.00 -30.10
CA GLY A 20 -3.57 -1.17 -29.76
C GLY A 20 -3.73 -0.51 -28.39
N GLY A 21 -4.85 0.19 -28.18
CA GLY A 21 -5.16 0.82 -26.89
C GLY A 21 -5.24 -0.19 -25.73
N ARG A 22 -5.77 -1.40 -25.97
CA ARG A 22 -5.78 -2.48 -24.96
C ARG A 22 -4.38 -2.98 -24.61
N LEU A 23 -3.48 -3.09 -25.59
CA LEU A 23 -2.09 -3.53 -25.35
C LEU A 23 -1.30 -2.46 -24.61
N GLU A 24 -1.45 -1.20 -24.98
CA GLU A 24 -0.84 -0.05 -24.28
C GLU A 24 -1.33 0.05 -22.84
N HIS A 25 -2.65 -0.08 -22.61
CA HIS A 25 -3.21 -0.09 -21.27
C HIS A 25 -2.67 -1.24 -20.41
N ARG A 26 -2.54 -2.45 -20.97
CA ARG A 26 -1.93 -3.59 -20.25
C ARG A 26 -0.47 -3.35 -19.91
N ARG A 27 0.30 -2.76 -20.82
CA ARG A 27 1.71 -2.39 -20.56
C ARG A 27 1.81 -1.33 -19.47
N TRP A 28 1.00 -0.28 -19.56
CA TRP A 28 0.93 0.76 -18.54
C TRP A 28 0.57 0.21 -17.15
N LEU A 29 -0.44 -0.67 -17.07
CA LEU A 29 -0.81 -1.34 -15.81
C LEU A 29 0.32 -2.20 -15.26
N ARG A 30 1.04 -2.92 -16.13
CA ARG A 30 2.20 -3.73 -15.73
C ARG A 30 3.30 -2.85 -15.16
N ASP A 31 3.61 -1.73 -15.80
CA ASP A 31 4.67 -0.82 -15.35
C ASP A 31 4.30 -0.16 -14.03
N LYS A 32 3.02 0.22 -13.84
CA LYS A 32 2.53 0.73 -12.55
C LYS A 32 2.60 -0.30 -11.43
N ARG A 33 2.33 -1.58 -11.70
CA ARG A 33 2.53 -2.67 -10.74
C ARG A 33 3.99 -2.78 -10.33
N LEU A 34 4.91 -2.79 -11.30
CA LEU A 34 6.34 -2.89 -11.02
C LEU A 34 6.85 -1.69 -10.22
N GLN A 35 6.38 -0.47 -10.53
CA GLN A 35 6.69 0.73 -9.75
C GLN A 35 6.19 0.59 -8.30
N ALA A 36 4.95 0.15 -8.09
CA ALA A 36 4.41 -0.04 -6.74
C ALA A 36 5.18 -1.10 -5.95
N TYR A 37 5.54 -2.22 -6.57
CA TYR A 37 6.31 -3.28 -5.91
C TYR A 37 7.72 -2.80 -5.55
N SER A 38 8.38 -2.07 -6.47
CA SER A 38 9.70 -1.49 -6.21
C SER A 38 9.64 -0.49 -5.05
N ALA A 39 8.66 0.41 -5.05
CA ALA A 39 8.50 1.40 -3.99
C ALA A 39 8.24 0.74 -2.63
N MET A 40 7.42 -0.30 -2.58
CA MET A 40 7.19 -1.10 -1.37
C MET A 40 8.49 -1.74 -0.86
N ASN A 41 9.29 -2.35 -1.73
CA ASN A 41 10.56 -2.96 -1.34
C ASN A 41 11.55 -1.92 -0.78
N THR A 42 11.59 -0.72 -1.38
CA THR A 42 12.40 0.39 -0.86
C THR A 42 11.93 0.82 0.53
N ALA A 43 10.62 1.01 0.71
CA ALA A 43 10.05 1.39 2.01
C ALA A 43 10.33 0.33 3.09
N ILE A 44 10.24 -0.97 2.76
CA ILE A 44 10.63 -2.07 3.67
C ILE A 44 12.10 -1.93 4.09
N GLY A 45 12.99 -1.64 3.14
CA GLY A 45 14.41 -1.44 3.44
C GLY A 45 14.66 -0.24 4.36
N VAL A 46 13.95 0.87 4.14
CA VAL A 46 14.02 2.06 5.01
C VAL A 46 13.52 1.73 6.41
N TRP A 47 12.37 1.06 6.53
CA TRP A 47 11.81 0.65 7.83
C TRP A 47 12.73 -0.30 8.59
N LEU A 48 13.28 -1.33 7.93
CA LEU A 48 14.23 -2.26 8.56
C LEU A 48 15.49 -1.54 9.04
N LYS A 49 15.98 -0.56 8.28
CA LYS A 49 17.13 0.24 8.68
C LYS A 49 16.80 1.10 9.90
N ALA A 50 15.67 1.81 9.90
CA ALA A 50 15.24 2.60 11.05
C ALA A 50 15.09 1.73 12.30
N TYR A 51 14.44 0.56 12.17
CA TYR A 51 14.21 -0.37 13.27
C TYR A 51 15.52 -0.93 13.86
N THR A 52 16.48 -1.33 13.01
CA THR A 52 17.76 -1.90 13.47
C THR A 52 18.75 -0.88 14.01
N HIS A 53 18.52 0.41 13.75
CA HIS A 53 19.35 1.51 14.24
C HIS A 53 18.69 2.33 15.34
N LEU A 54 17.53 1.89 15.85
CA LEU A 54 16.70 2.60 16.81
C LEU A 54 17.48 3.10 18.05
N GLU A 55 18.35 2.26 18.62
CA GLU A 55 19.12 2.56 19.84
C GLU A 55 20.37 3.44 19.60
N ARG A 56 20.74 3.71 18.35
CA ARG A 56 22.05 4.33 18.02
C ARG A 56 22.05 5.85 18.00
N HIS A 57 20.89 6.50 17.88
CA HIS A 57 20.79 7.94 17.68
C HIS A 57 19.58 8.54 18.40
N ASP A 58 19.77 9.75 18.96
CA ASP A 58 18.68 10.57 19.46
C ASP A 58 17.69 10.86 18.31
N GLY A 59 16.44 10.44 18.48
CA GLY A 59 15.39 10.59 17.46
C GLY A 59 15.07 9.33 16.65
N GLY A 60 15.70 8.18 16.93
CA GLY A 60 15.44 6.93 16.20
C GLY A 60 13.96 6.51 16.14
N LEU A 61 13.17 6.83 17.17
CA LEU A 61 11.74 6.55 17.16
C LEU A 61 10.97 7.39 16.14
N ALA A 62 11.35 8.65 15.93
CA ALA A 62 10.72 9.51 14.94
C ALA A 62 11.02 9.02 13.51
N GLU A 63 12.26 8.61 13.24
CA GLU A 63 12.61 7.97 11.95
C GLU A 63 11.82 6.68 11.72
N LEU A 64 11.59 5.89 12.78
CA LEU A 64 10.77 4.69 12.71
C LEU A 64 9.29 4.99 12.46
N THR A 65 8.75 6.06 13.07
CA THR A 65 7.38 6.55 12.84
C THR A 65 7.19 7.02 11.40
N ASP A 66 8.13 7.80 10.85
CA ASP A 66 8.09 8.23 9.46
C ASP A 66 8.17 7.03 8.50
N ALA A 67 9.07 6.08 8.79
CA ALA A 67 9.25 4.90 7.97
C ALA A 67 8.02 3.96 7.97
N ILE A 68 7.31 3.81 9.10
CA ILE A 68 6.09 3.00 9.15
C ILE A 68 4.94 3.69 8.38
N GLY A 69 4.88 5.03 8.44
CA GLY A 69 3.95 5.83 7.62
C GLY A 69 4.19 5.63 6.12
N ASP A 70 5.43 5.79 5.67
CA ASP A 70 5.78 5.58 4.25
C ASP A 70 5.48 4.13 3.80
N LEU A 71 5.76 3.15 4.66
CA LEU A 71 5.46 1.74 4.38
C LEU A 71 3.96 1.49 4.23
N ALA A 72 3.12 2.10 5.06
CA ALA A 72 1.66 1.99 4.95
C ALA A 72 1.14 2.59 3.64
N ASP A 73 1.66 3.75 3.23
CA ASP A 73 1.31 4.38 1.96
C ASP A 73 1.68 3.52 0.75
N LYS A 74 2.88 2.92 0.76
CA LYS A 74 3.30 2.04 -0.34
C LYS A 74 2.55 0.71 -0.34
N GLN A 75 2.14 0.19 0.83
CA GLN A 75 1.27 -0.97 0.92
C GLN A 75 -0.07 -0.71 0.23
N GLN A 76 -0.66 0.48 0.41
CA GLN A 76 -1.92 0.85 -0.23
C GLN A 76 -1.80 0.87 -1.77
N ALA A 77 -0.67 1.35 -2.31
CA ALA A 77 -0.41 1.28 -3.75
C ALA A 77 -0.34 -0.17 -4.27
N VAL A 78 0.31 -1.07 -3.54
CA VAL A 78 0.34 -2.51 -3.87
C VAL A 78 -1.05 -3.13 -3.75
N ARG A 79 -1.86 -2.70 -2.78
CA ARG A 79 -3.24 -3.16 -2.63
C ARG A 79 -4.11 -2.84 -3.84
N LEU A 80 -3.96 -1.66 -4.44
CA LEU A 80 -4.75 -1.24 -5.59
C LEU A 80 -4.32 -1.93 -6.89
N LEU A 81 -3.02 -2.15 -7.06
CA LEU A 81 -2.46 -2.59 -8.35
C LEU A 81 -2.10 -4.07 -8.37
N GLY A 82 -1.84 -4.68 -7.20
CA GLY A 82 -1.22 -5.99 -7.07
C GLY A 82 -2.14 -7.20 -7.29
N SER A 83 -1.52 -8.35 -7.52
CA SER A 83 -2.22 -9.65 -7.52
C SER A 83 -2.75 -9.99 -6.12
N ALA A 84 -3.76 -10.87 -6.00
CA ALA A 84 -4.26 -11.30 -4.68
C ALA A 84 -3.13 -11.74 -3.72
N THR A 85 -2.19 -12.56 -4.21
CA THR A 85 -1.03 -13.01 -3.44
C THR A 85 -0.11 -11.86 -3.01
N THR A 86 0.18 -10.92 -3.92
CA THR A 86 1.05 -9.77 -3.61
C THR A 86 0.39 -8.82 -2.61
N ARG A 87 -0.92 -8.61 -2.74
CA ARG A 87 -1.71 -7.79 -1.81
C ARG A 87 -1.68 -8.37 -0.40
N LYS A 88 -1.88 -9.69 -0.27
CA LYS A 88 -1.77 -10.39 1.02
C LYS A 88 -0.37 -10.21 1.62
N ARG A 89 0.68 -10.51 0.85
CA ARG A 89 2.07 -10.36 1.34
C ARG A 89 2.38 -8.95 1.82
N ALA A 90 1.97 -7.92 1.06
CA ALA A 90 2.20 -6.54 1.46
C ALA A 90 1.45 -6.16 2.75
N HIS A 91 0.24 -6.68 2.94
CA HIS A 91 -0.51 -6.53 4.20
C HIS A 91 0.18 -7.25 5.35
N ASP A 92 0.57 -8.52 5.19
CA ASP A 92 1.27 -9.30 6.21
C ASP A 92 2.59 -8.61 6.61
N THR A 93 3.33 -8.06 5.65
CA THR A 93 4.56 -7.29 5.91
C THR A 93 4.29 -6.03 6.72
N LEU A 94 3.25 -5.27 6.39
CA LEU A 94 2.87 -4.09 7.17
C LEU A 94 2.46 -4.47 8.59
N ALA A 95 1.70 -5.55 8.76
CA ALA A 95 1.28 -6.01 10.10
C ALA A 95 2.48 -6.37 10.99
N VAL A 96 3.49 -7.06 10.44
CA VAL A 96 4.74 -7.36 11.15
C VAL A 96 5.49 -6.07 11.51
N ALA A 97 5.57 -5.12 10.58
CA ALA A 97 6.23 -3.84 10.82
C ALA A 97 5.53 -3.01 11.90
N VAL A 98 4.20 -2.99 11.91
CA VAL A 98 3.39 -2.34 12.95
C VAL A 98 3.62 -3.01 14.32
N ALA A 99 3.66 -4.34 14.38
CA ALA A 99 3.95 -5.04 15.62
C ALA A 99 5.34 -4.67 16.19
N GLY A 100 6.36 -4.61 15.32
CA GLY A 100 7.70 -4.16 15.72
C GLY A 100 7.71 -2.70 16.18
N TYR A 101 6.99 -1.82 15.48
CA TYR A 101 6.82 -0.43 15.89
C TYR A 101 6.18 -0.29 17.28
N ILE A 102 5.11 -1.02 17.56
CA ILE A 102 4.43 -1.01 18.87
C ILE A 102 5.38 -1.48 19.99
N GLN A 103 6.19 -2.51 19.73
CA GLN A 103 7.18 -2.97 20.71
C GLN A 103 8.26 -1.90 20.96
N ALA A 104 8.75 -1.25 19.90
CA ALA A 104 9.74 -0.19 19.99
C ALA A 104 9.21 1.04 20.75
N THR A 105 7.97 1.45 20.50
CA THR A 105 7.34 2.57 21.24
C THR A 105 7.11 2.21 22.71
N ALA A 106 6.68 0.99 23.00
CA ALA A 106 6.50 0.52 24.38
C ALA A 106 7.81 0.50 25.17
N ALA A 107 8.90 0.00 24.58
CA ALA A 107 10.22 -0.01 25.20
C ALA A 107 10.75 1.42 25.44
N ALA A 108 10.63 2.31 24.45
CA ALA A 108 11.03 3.71 24.60
C ALA A 108 10.19 4.47 25.64
N ARG A 109 8.97 4.00 25.94
CA ARG A 109 8.11 4.53 27.00
C ARG A 109 8.57 4.08 28.38
N GLU A 110 8.90 2.79 28.54
CA GLU A 110 9.41 2.22 29.80
C GLU A 110 10.71 2.92 30.25
N GLU A 111 11.57 3.28 29.29
CA GLU A 111 12.81 4.03 29.57
C GLU A 111 12.61 5.52 29.91
N ARG A 112 11.42 6.10 29.62
CA ARG A 112 11.16 7.55 29.74
C ARG A 112 10.26 7.96 30.91
N GLU A 113 9.82 7.04 31.77
CA GLU A 113 8.83 7.32 32.84
C GLU A 113 7.62 8.14 32.32
N LEU A 114 7.13 7.85 31.11
CA LEU A 114 5.93 8.49 30.55
C LEU A 114 4.69 7.86 31.19
N THR A 115 3.84 8.69 31.82
CA THR A 115 2.67 8.27 32.58
C THR A 115 1.71 7.39 31.77
N ASP A 116 1.12 6.39 32.43
CA ASP A 116 0.22 5.37 31.84
C ASP A 116 -0.93 5.97 31.00
N GLU A 117 -1.45 7.14 31.39
CA GLU A 117 -2.56 7.82 30.71
C GLU A 117 -2.24 8.36 29.30
N GLU A 118 -1.05 8.90 29.06
CA GLU A 118 -0.76 9.58 27.79
C GLU A 118 -0.54 8.58 26.64
N THR A 119 -0.01 7.39 26.91
CA THR A 119 0.18 6.39 25.85
C THR A 119 -1.04 5.51 25.67
N ASP A 120 -1.85 5.29 26.71
CA ASP A 120 -3.14 4.62 26.54
C ASP A 120 -4.03 5.46 25.61
N ALA A 121 -4.00 6.80 25.75
CA ALA A 121 -4.69 7.70 24.83
C ALA A 121 -4.17 7.62 23.38
N VAL A 122 -2.84 7.56 23.16
CA VAL A 122 -2.25 7.46 21.81
C VAL A 122 -2.47 6.09 21.17
N ILE A 123 -2.37 4.99 21.95
CA ILE A 123 -2.64 3.63 21.48
C ILE A 123 -4.13 3.48 21.17
N GLU A 124 -5.01 4.02 22.01
CA GLU A 124 -6.44 4.04 21.78
C GLU A 124 -6.80 4.91 20.56
N GLU A 125 -6.17 6.07 20.37
CA GLU A 125 -6.38 6.92 19.20
C GLU A 125 -5.93 6.23 17.91
N LEU A 126 -4.72 5.65 17.88
CA LEU A 126 -4.20 4.91 16.72
C LEU A 126 -4.98 3.62 16.45
N GLY A 127 -5.42 2.93 17.50
CA GLY A 127 -6.30 1.75 17.41
C GLY A 127 -7.67 2.10 16.84
N ASN A 128 -8.29 3.18 17.34
CA ASN A 128 -9.59 3.66 16.89
C ASN A 128 -9.55 4.23 15.47
N GLU A 129 -8.48 4.93 15.08
CA GLU A 129 -8.28 5.42 13.71
C GLU A 129 -8.05 4.23 12.75
N GLY A 130 -7.24 3.26 13.14
CA GLY A 130 -7.00 2.03 12.38
C GLY A 130 -8.27 1.20 12.19
N GLN A 131 -9.08 1.06 13.24
CA GLN A 131 -10.35 0.35 13.19
C GLN A 131 -11.41 1.09 12.34
N ARG A 132 -11.52 2.42 12.46
CA ARG A 132 -12.38 3.23 11.58
C ARG A 132 -12.02 3.07 10.11
N LEU A 133 -10.72 3.12 9.78
CA LEU A 133 -10.25 2.94 8.41
C LEU A 133 -10.54 1.53 7.88
N PHE A 134 -10.42 0.50 8.72
CA PHE A 134 -10.76 -0.87 8.37
C PHE A 134 -12.27 -1.05 8.13
N GLU A 135 -13.11 -0.54 9.04
CA GLU A 135 -14.58 -0.63 8.93
C GLU A 135 -15.11 0.14 7.72
N ALA A 136 -14.59 1.35 7.46
CA ALA A 136 -14.93 2.14 6.28
C ALA A 136 -14.58 1.38 4.98
N GLN A 137 -13.47 0.65 4.95
CA GLN A 137 -13.06 -0.15 3.80
C GLN A 137 -13.89 -1.44 3.64
N MET A 138 -14.27 -2.11 4.72
CA MET A 138 -15.16 -3.28 4.66
C MET A 138 -16.56 -2.88 4.19
N ALA A 139 -17.06 -1.73 4.64
CA ALA A 139 -18.33 -1.18 4.19
C ALA A 139 -18.32 -0.81 2.70
N ASP A 140 -17.23 -0.22 2.19
CA ASP A 140 -17.08 0.08 0.75
C ASP A 140 -16.97 -1.20 -0.10
N LEU A 141 -16.34 -2.26 0.43
CA LEU A 141 -16.26 -3.56 -0.23
C LEU A 141 -17.62 -4.27 -0.33
N HIS A 142 -18.47 -4.13 0.69
CA HIS A 142 -19.82 -4.72 0.69
C HIS A 142 -20.87 -3.90 -0.05
N ARG A 143 -20.63 -2.60 -0.28
CA ARG A 143 -21.51 -1.74 -1.10
C ARG A 143 -21.32 -1.86 -2.61
N ARG A 144 -20.33 -2.63 -3.08
CA ARG A 144 -20.11 -2.89 -4.51
C ARG A 144 -20.39 -4.37 -4.84
N PRO A 145 -21.66 -4.82 -4.88
CA PRO A 145 -21.98 -6.15 -5.37
C PRO A 145 -21.73 -6.30 -6.87
N ASP A 146 -21.68 -5.20 -7.62
CA ASP A 146 -21.50 -5.23 -9.08
C ASP A 146 -20.40 -4.26 -9.52
N ARG A 147 -19.19 -4.77 -9.73
CA ARG A 147 -18.34 -4.25 -10.80
C ARG A 147 -17.79 -5.43 -11.62
N PRO A 148 -17.85 -5.31 -12.96
CA PRO A 148 -17.65 -6.41 -13.92
C PRO A 148 -16.26 -7.04 -13.87
#